data_AF-A0A352JUQ4-F1
#
_entry.id   AF-A0A352JUQ4-F1
#
_cell.length_a   1.000
_cell.length_b   1.000
_cell.length_c   1.000
_cell.angle_alpha   90.00
_cell.angle_beta   90.00
_cell.angle_gamma   90.00
#
_symmetry.space_group_name_H-M   'P 1'
#
loop_
_entity.id
_entity.type
_entity.pdbx_description
1 polymer ?
#
loop_
_entity_poly.entity_id
_entity_poly.type
_entity_poly.pdbx_seq_one_letter_code
_entity_poly.pdbx_strand_id
1 'polypeptide(L)'
;GVVVSKIAAHIADIANGNKLAREQDHQMGLARAAVDWEGMYKYSIDKEKFAAIKREECLVDPNLERSHYCSMCGPFCVFEVLDGKKRD
;
A
#
# COMPACT_ATOMS: atom_id res chain seq x y z
N GLY A 1 5.11 -19.67 5.81
CA GLY A 1 5.92 -19.58 7.04
C GLY A 1 6.72 -18.29 7.06
N VAL A 2 7.75 -18.18 6.21
CA VAL A 2 8.75 -17.09 6.25
C VAL A 2 8.16 -15.68 6.24
N VAL A 3 7.19 -15.38 5.35
CA VAL A 3 6.58 -14.04 5.28
C VAL A 3 5.85 -13.67 6.57
N VAL A 4 5.11 -14.62 7.15
CA VAL A 4 4.42 -14.43 8.44
C VAL A 4 5.43 -14.14 9.55
N SER A 5 6.55 -14.86 9.59
CA SER A 5 7.62 -14.61 10.56
C SER A 5 8.26 -13.23 10.37
N LYS A 6 8.45 -12.75 9.13
CA LYS A 6 8.93 -11.38 8.87
C LYS A 6 7.96 -10.32 9.36
N ILE A 7 6.66 -10.51 9.15
CA ILE A 7 5.61 -9.61 9.66
C ILE A 7 5.68 -9.57 11.20
N ALA A 8 5.74 -10.74 11.85
CA ALA A 8 5.83 -10.81 13.32
C ALA A 8 7.08 -10.13 13.88
N ALA A 9 8.24 -10.33 13.23
CA ALA A 9 9.49 -9.67 13.62
C ALA A 9 9.39 -8.14 13.51
N HIS A 10 8.85 -7.65 12.40
CA HIS A 10 8.65 -6.21 12.17
C HIS A 10 7.72 -5.57 13.20
N ILE A 11 6.62 -6.25 13.56
CA ILE A 11 5.71 -5.81 14.63
C ILE A 11 6.45 -5.73 15.97
N ALA A 12 7.26 -6.74 16.30
CA ALA A 12 8.05 -6.75 17.53
C ALA A 12 9.08 -5.61 17.57
N ASP A 13 9.74 -5.33 16.44
CA ASP A 13 10.67 -4.20 16.32
C ASP A 13 9.99 -2.85 16.57
N ILE A 14 8.81 -2.62 15.98
CA ILE A 14 8.02 -1.40 16.23
C ILE A 14 7.64 -1.29 17.71
N ALA A 15 7.15 -2.37 18.31
CA ALA A 15 6.73 -2.40 19.71
C ALA A 15 7.89 -2.12 20.68
N ASN A 16 9.10 -2.57 20.32
CA ASN A 16 10.33 -2.32 21.07
C ASN A 16 10.94 -0.92 20.82
N GLY A 17 10.29 -0.07 20.01
CA GLY A 17 10.73 1.29 19.76
C GLY A 17 11.82 1.42 18.69
N ASN A 18 12.00 0.43 17.83
CA ASN A 18 12.93 0.51 16.71
C ASN A 18 12.49 1.62 15.73
N LYS A 19 13.30 2.69 15.67
CA LYS A 19 13.00 3.88 14.85
C LYS A 19 12.96 3.57 13.36
N LEU A 20 13.82 2.67 12.87
CA LEU A 20 13.87 2.32 11.45
C LEU A 20 12.64 1.50 11.04
N ALA A 21 12.21 0.55 11.88
CA ALA A 21 11.00 -0.22 11.63
C ALA A 21 9.76 0.68 11.63
N ARG A 22 9.67 1.62 12.58
CA ARG A 22 8.59 2.61 12.62
C ARG A 22 8.58 3.51 11.40
N GLU A 23 9.75 3.95 10.94
CA GLU A 23 9.89 4.77 9.74
C GLU A 23 9.44 4.01 8.49
N GLN A 24 9.83 2.73 8.34
CA GLN A 24 9.37 1.90 7.23
C GLN A 24 7.84 1.77 7.20
N ASP A 25 7.21 1.57 8.36
CA ASP A 25 5.75 1.51 8.48
C ASP A 25 5.09 2.86 8.14
N HIS A 26 5.69 3.96 8.61
CA HIS A 26 5.20 5.30 8.33
C HIS A 26 5.27 5.62 6.82
N GLN A 27 6.37 5.27 6.16
CA GLN A 27 6.54 5.46 4.72
C GLN A 27 5.52 4.65 3.90
N MET A 28 5.21 3.41 4.31
CA MET A 28 4.10 2.65 3.73
C MET A 28 2.76 3.36 3.91
N GLY A 29 2.49 3.93 5.09
CA GLY A 29 1.27 4.70 5.37
C GLY A 29 1.15 5.96 4.50
N LEU A 30 2.24 6.70 4.33
CA LEU A 30 2.31 7.87 3.45
C LEU A 30 2.07 7.48 1.98
N ALA A 31 2.69 6.40 1.51
CA ALA A 31 2.47 5.91 0.15
C ALA A 31 0.99 5.52 -0.07
N ARG A 32 0.35 4.85 0.90
CA ARG A 32 -1.09 4.52 0.87
C ARG A 32 -1.97 5.76 0.78
N ALA A 33 -1.69 6.78 1.59
CA ALA A 33 -2.44 8.02 1.59
C ALA A 33 -2.30 8.78 0.26
N ALA A 34 -1.11 8.78 -0.33
CA ALA A 34 -0.86 9.40 -1.63
C ALA A 34 -1.37 8.58 -2.83
N VAL A 35 -1.80 7.34 -2.59
CA VAL A 35 -2.07 6.31 -3.61
C VAL A 35 -0.87 6.11 -4.55
N ASP A 36 0.33 6.14 -3.97
CA ASP A 36 1.60 5.88 -4.64
C ASP A 36 1.88 4.37 -4.68
N TRP A 37 1.53 3.73 -5.80
CA TRP A 37 1.71 2.29 -6.01
C TRP A 37 3.18 1.86 -5.98
N GLU A 38 4.10 2.68 -6.50
CA GLU A 38 5.53 2.38 -6.52
C GLU A 38 6.11 2.45 -5.10
N GLY A 39 5.72 3.46 -4.32
CA GLY A 39 6.05 3.58 -2.90
C GLY A 39 5.54 2.40 -2.11
N MET A 40 4.27 2.02 -2.27
CA MET A 40 3.71 0.83 -1.59
C MET A 40 4.46 -0.45 -1.95
N TYR A 41 4.79 -0.65 -3.24
CA TYR A 41 5.61 -1.78 -3.67
C TYR A 41 6.99 -1.76 -3.00
N LYS A 42 7.66 -0.61 -2.98
CA LYS A 42 9.00 -0.45 -2.41
C LYS A 42 9.06 -0.86 -0.94
N TYR A 43 8.05 -0.47 -0.15
CA TYR A 43 7.98 -0.72 1.30
C TYR A 43 7.24 -2.02 1.67
N SER A 44 6.71 -2.77 0.70
CA SER A 44 6.04 -4.05 0.99
C SER A 44 7.03 -5.10 1.49
N ILE A 45 6.61 -5.86 2.51
CA ILE A 45 7.34 -7.02 3.04
C ILE A 45 7.42 -8.15 1.99
N ASP A 46 6.37 -8.28 1.17
CA ASP A 46 6.29 -9.24 0.08
C ASP A 46 5.95 -8.51 -1.23
N LYS A 47 6.99 -8.24 -2.00
CA LYS A 47 6.91 -7.48 -3.26
C LYS A 47 6.27 -8.29 -4.38
N GLU A 48 6.61 -9.57 -4.46
CA GLU A 48 6.06 -10.47 -5.46
C GLU A 48 4.55 -10.62 -5.27
N LYS A 49 4.11 -10.86 -4.03
CA LYS A 49 2.68 -10.96 -3.74
C LYS A 49 1.94 -9.65 -3.98
N PHE A 50 2.54 -8.51 -3.64
CA PHE A 50 1.96 -7.19 -3.95
C PHE A 50 1.78 -7.00 -5.46
N ALA A 51 2.82 -7.25 -6.26
CA ALA A 51 2.77 -7.09 -7.71
C ALA A 51 1.75 -8.04 -8.37
N ALA A 52 1.66 -9.29 -7.88
CA ALA A 52 0.67 -10.24 -8.34
C ALA A 52 -0.77 -9.75 -8.08
N ILE A 53 -1.07 -9.33 -6.85
CA ILE A 53 -2.40 -8.80 -6.50
C ILE A 53 -2.73 -7.56 -7.34
N LYS A 54 -1.81 -6.59 -7.44
CA LYS A 54 -2.07 -5.36 -8.23
C LYS A 54 -2.36 -5.71 -9.69
N ARG A 55 -1.63 -6.66 -10.26
CA ARG A 55 -1.88 -7.15 -11.63
C ARG A 55 -3.25 -7.81 -11.76
N GLU A 56 -3.59 -8.72 -10.84
CA GLU A 56 -4.88 -9.43 -10.83
C GLU A 56 -6.05 -8.44 -10.78
N GLU A 57 -5.98 -7.43 -9.93
CA GLU A 57 -7.00 -6.37 -9.83
C GLU A 57 -7.11 -5.55 -11.13
N CYS A 58 -5.99 -5.17 -11.75
CA CYS A 58 -6.00 -4.45 -13.03
C CYS A 58 -6.50 -5.29 -14.22
N LEU A 59 -6.49 -6.64 -14.12
CA LEU A 59 -7.13 -7.50 -15.12
C LEU A 59 -8.66 -7.47 -15.01
N VAL A 60 -9.19 -7.25 -13.81
CA VAL A 60 -10.64 -7.17 -13.57
C VAL A 60 -11.17 -5.79 -13.96
N ASP A 61 -10.46 -4.72 -13.57
CA ASP A 61 -10.78 -3.35 -13.98
C ASP A 61 -9.50 -2.63 -14.47
N PRO A 62 -9.32 -2.50 -15.80
CA PRO A 62 -8.17 -1.82 -16.39
C PRO A 62 -8.04 -0.34 -15.96
N ASN A 63 -9.12 0.30 -15.50
CA ASN A 63 -9.04 1.69 -15.02
C ASN A 63 -8.18 1.79 -13.75
N LEU A 64 -8.03 0.70 -12.98
CA LEU A 64 -7.21 0.66 -11.77
C LEU A 64 -5.72 0.87 -12.01
N GLU A 65 -5.25 0.73 -13.25
CA GLU A 65 -3.86 1.02 -13.61
C GLU A 65 -3.57 2.53 -13.57
N ARG A 66 -4.58 3.36 -13.87
CA ARG A 66 -4.44 4.82 -13.98
C ARG A 66 -5.17 5.58 -12.87
N SER A 67 -6.02 4.90 -12.10
CA SER A 67 -6.81 5.54 -11.05
C SER A 67 -6.01 5.84 -9.79
N HIS A 68 -6.42 6.90 -9.09
CA HIS A 68 -6.00 7.23 -7.73
C HIS A 68 -6.85 6.54 -6.65
N TYR A 69 -7.30 5.31 -6.92
CA TYR A 69 -8.02 4.47 -5.98
C TYR A 69 -7.73 2.98 -6.20
N CYS A 70 -8.14 2.13 -5.25
CA CYS A 70 -8.12 0.68 -5.40
C CYS A 70 -9.52 0.12 -5.70
N SER A 71 -9.60 -1.18 -5.98
CA SER A 71 -10.84 -1.89 -6.29
C SER A 71 -11.87 -1.93 -5.15
N MET A 72 -11.48 -1.62 -3.91
CA MET A 72 -12.38 -1.73 -2.76
C MET A 72 -13.42 -0.61 -2.71
N CYS A 73 -12.98 0.64 -2.80
CA CYS A 73 -13.86 1.82 -2.69
C CYS A 73 -14.13 2.48 -4.03
N GLY A 74 -13.30 2.20 -5.04
CA GLY A 74 -13.40 2.83 -6.36
C GLY A 74 -13.31 4.36 -6.27
N PRO A 75 -14.09 5.08 -7.09
CA PRO A 75 -14.12 6.55 -7.14
C PRO A 75 -14.53 7.28 -5.84
N PHE A 76 -14.91 6.53 -4.80
CA PHE A 76 -15.23 7.06 -3.47
C PHE A 76 -14.09 6.84 -2.47
N CYS A 77 -12.86 6.68 -2.95
CA CYS A 77 -11.67 6.55 -2.13
C CYS A 77 -11.54 7.71 -1.15
N VAL A 78 -11.38 7.41 0.14
CA VAL A 78 -11.28 8.43 1.20
C VAL A 78 -10.13 9.39 0.95
N PHE A 79 -8.99 8.90 0.47
CA PHE A 79 -7.83 9.73 0.22
C PHE A 79 -8.00 10.64 -0.99
N GLU A 80 -8.67 10.17 -2.03
CA GLU A 80 -8.99 10.99 -3.21
C GLU A 80 -9.99 12.10 -2.87
N VAL A 81 -11.02 11.77 -2.09
CA VAL A 81 -12.04 12.72 -1.64
C VAL A 81 -11.44 13.78 -0.72
N LEU A 82 -10.53 13.40 0.19
CA LEU A 82 -9.88 14.33 1.12
C LEU A 82 -8.79 15.19 0.47
N ASP A 83 -8.01 14.64 -0.46
CA ASP A 83 -6.93 15.38 -1.14
C ASP A 83 -7.45 16.45 -2.12
N GLY A 84 -8.74 16.42 -2.47
CA GLY A 84 -9.31 17.35 -3.46
C GLY A 84 -8.71 17.18 -4.86
N LYS A 85 -8.00 16.08 -5.13
CA LYS A 85 -7.57 15.70 -6.48
C LYS A 85 -8.84 15.51 -7.32
N LYS A 86 -8.89 16.20 -8.46
CA LYS A 86 -10.09 16.26 -9.30
C LYS A 86 -10.49 14.84 -9.70
N ARG A 87 -11.80 14.57 -9.59
CA ARG A 87 -12.43 13.42 -10.24
C ARG A 87 -12.41 13.71 -11.73
N ASP A 88 -11.54 13.03 -12.47
CA ASP A 88 -11.46 13.13 -13.93
C ASP A 88 -12.70 12.49 -14.59
#